data_AF-A0A7H4GLZ3-F1
#
_entry.id   AF-A0A7H4GLZ3-F1
#
_cell.length_a   1.000
_cell.length_b   1.000
_cell.length_c   1.000
_cell.angle_alpha   90.00
_cell.angle_beta   90.00
_cell.angle_gamma   90.00
#
_symmetry.space_group_name_H-M   'P 1'
#
loop_
_entity.id
_entity.type
_entity.pdbx_description
1 polymer ?
#
loop_
_entity_poly.entity_id
_entity_poly.type
_entity_poly.pdbx_seq_one_letter_code
_entity_poly.pdbx_strand_id
1 'polypeptide(L)'
;MTTISPRAFSSLCKAAARALATTARYGLIAMLLGLVACTEPPQPDANDRADEEPLPSENARLAEANGNGTCTGTYPSYWQDPAFPEMYAAQEVSNQPPAGYDGPVFRLSDAYPPQPVDEQADQPWRDERFDAMFEVDTDPDLRAELAEEYSWLVMAYIQEGNIDSGSITTDWDVCNNEVRPWFHIPFQTYDVMSGREFTHGLTREAPVAYSMNTASDLLDGTMWAVGIFNPTAAYTLGTIWGPEGTPTLPTDNVSFDEGAVIGKPLFTTLSAEHMPMLENMPAWNANISSPDFCSCKPPDGESRCTMAEQSRQCPRSQERWGPVTLLQFDFAIKDSRAPDTAWVFGTFVADGQRKADKDNPWNRISPLGVMWGNSTPPEGQLASGYPDDPRKNGFEDMVIFWDTVDMLNADGGPNQYAHPGHLGCNSRLNGPADKAFSSCMSCHGTASVADENINVPPIAAQFGGLTSECALQDDDGNWIDASGAQAHQRKVSDVTITYPQIDAIYFANTPAAEPFNTTVQTDSGSINLLPGQPDYGDNNRSSWISLDYSLQASISIVQWKQWQQHKEDPQPARLNIHHAEPPRR
;
A
#
# COMPACT_ATOMS: atom_id res chain seq x y z
N MET A 1 -28.50 11.47 -39.98
CA MET A 1 -29.86 11.58 -40.58
C MET A 1 -30.80 10.67 -39.80
N THR A 2 -31.87 11.26 -39.28
CA THR A 2 -33.14 10.67 -38.79
C THR A 2 -33.17 9.73 -37.58
N THR A 3 -33.70 10.32 -36.50
CA THR A 3 -34.28 9.83 -35.23
C THR A 3 -35.33 8.72 -35.33
N ILE A 4 -35.38 7.79 -34.35
CA ILE A 4 -36.61 7.11 -33.89
C ILE A 4 -36.57 6.89 -32.36
N SER A 5 -37.72 7.17 -31.73
CA SER A 5 -38.06 7.19 -30.29
C SER A 5 -38.65 5.85 -29.79
N PRO A 6 -38.61 5.54 -28.47
CA PRO A 6 -39.00 4.26 -27.89
C PRO A 6 -40.49 4.18 -27.51
N ARG A 7 -41.10 2.98 -27.63
CA ARG A 7 -42.18 2.50 -26.74
C ARG A 7 -42.54 1.03 -27.01
N ALA A 8 -42.97 0.39 -25.91
CA ALA A 8 -43.77 -0.83 -25.79
C ALA A 8 -43.05 -2.15 -25.50
N PHE A 9 -42.53 -2.22 -24.27
CA PHE A 9 -42.75 -3.34 -23.35
C PHE A 9 -44.23 -3.79 -23.40
N SER A 10 -44.48 -5.04 -23.83
CA SER A 10 -45.70 -5.85 -23.62
C SER A 10 -45.89 -6.82 -24.80
N SER A 11 -45.18 -7.97 -24.81
CA SER A 11 -45.62 -9.12 -25.64
C SER A 11 -44.95 -10.49 -25.37
N LEU A 12 -44.27 -10.73 -24.24
CA LEU A 12 -43.57 -12.01 -24.01
C LEU A 12 -44.12 -12.90 -22.88
N CYS A 13 -45.39 -12.70 -22.53
CA CYS A 13 -46.21 -13.70 -21.83
C CYS A 13 -47.33 -14.17 -22.77
N LYS A 14 -47.01 -14.98 -23.79
CA LYS A 14 -47.93 -15.88 -24.53
C LYS A 14 -47.22 -16.62 -25.68
N ALA A 15 -46.39 -17.62 -25.36
CA ALA A 15 -46.07 -18.72 -26.27
C ALA A 15 -45.46 -19.90 -25.51
N ALA A 16 -46.25 -20.53 -24.64
CA ALA A 16 -45.95 -21.87 -24.15
C ALA A 16 -46.81 -22.88 -24.94
N ALA A 17 -46.24 -24.07 -25.17
CA ALA A 17 -46.85 -25.30 -25.68
C ALA A 17 -46.81 -25.57 -27.20
N ARG A 18 -45.69 -26.13 -27.67
CA ARG A 18 -45.64 -27.25 -28.62
C ARG A 18 -44.25 -27.93 -28.62
N ALA A 19 -44.05 -28.90 -27.73
CA ALA A 19 -43.29 -30.14 -27.97
C ALA A 19 -43.34 -31.02 -26.71
N LEU A 20 -44.04 -32.14 -26.83
CA LEU A 20 -44.15 -33.24 -25.87
C LEU A 20 -43.28 -34.41 -26.38
N ALA A 21 -42.79 -35.21 -25.42
CA ALA A 21 -42.10 -36.53 -25.49
C ALA A 21 -40.65 -36.43 -24.97
N THR A 22 -40.20 -37.14 -23.94
CA THR A 22 -40.49 -38.53 -23.58
C THR A 22 -40.03 -38.83 -22.15
N THR A 23 -40.61 -39.89 -21.57
CA THR A 23 -40.20 -40.67 -20.38
C THR A 23 -40.64 -40.20 -18.99
N ALA A 24 -41.41 -41.10 -18.39
CA ALA A 24 -42.08 -41.03 -17.11
C ALA A 24 -41.24 -41.66 -15.99
N ARG A 25 -41.52 -41.32 -14.72
CA ARG A 25 -41.90 -42.27 -13.66
C ARG A 25 -42.27 -41.56 -12.33
N TYR A 26 -43.55 -41.72 -11.99
CA TYR A 26 -44.22 -41.81 -10.68
C TYR A 26 -44.06 -40.76 -9.57
N GLY A 27 -45.21 -40.20 -9.15
CA GLY A 27 -45.45 -39.56 -7.85
C GLY A 27 -46.77 -38.76 -7.85
N LEU A 28 -47.82 -39.31 -7.22
CA LEU A 28 -49.25 -38.95 -7.37
C LEU A 28 -49.76 -37.92 -6.31
N ILE A 29 -50.90 -37.23 -6.60
CA ILE A 29 -51.91 -36.58 -5.69
C ILE A 29 -51.65 -35.09 -5.32
N ALA A 30 -52.55 -34.08 -5.43
CA ALA A 30 -54.00 -33.98 -5.73
C ALA A 30 -54.39 -32.60 -6.33
N MET A 31 -55.51 -32.60 -7.07
CA MET A 31 -56.28 -31.44 -7.57
C MET A 31 -56.96 -30.61 -6.46
N LEU A 32 -57.14 -29.30 -6.67
CA LEU A 32 -58.48 -28.67 -6.78
C LEU A 32 -58.43 -27.21 -7.27
N LEU A 33 -59.30 -26.91 -8.23
CA LEU A 33 -59.53 -25.61 -8.88
C LEU A 33 -60.33 -24.63 -8.01
N GLY A 34 -60.18 -23.32 -8.27
CA GLY A 34 -61.16 -22.31 -7.87
C GLY A 34 -60.87 -20.93 -8.46
N LEU A 35 -61.70 -20.51 -9.44
CA LEU A 35 -61.73 -19.17 -10.06
C LEU A 35 -62.03 -18.07 -9.05
N VAL A 36 -61.43 -16.88 -9.24
CA VAL A 36 -61.97 -15.62 -8.68
C VAL A 36 -61.98 -14.54 -9.76
N ALA A 37 -63.16 -13.96 -9.94
CA ALA A 37 -63.53 -12.91 -10.86
C ALA A 37 -63.10 -11.52 -10.38
N CYS A 38 -62.94 -10.60 -11.32
CA CYS A 38 -62.69 -9.18 -11.10
C CYS A 38 -63.93 -8.47 -10.51
N THR A 39 -63.75 -7.76 -9.39
CA THR A 39 -64.55 -6.60 -8.99
C THR A 39 -63.70 -5.66 -8.14
N GLU A 40 -63.64 -4.38 -8.50
CA GLU A 40 -62.95 -3.30 -7.77
C GLU A 40 -63.56 -3.03 -6.38
N PRO A 41 -62.76 -2.69 -5.36
CA PRO A 41 -63.22 -2.01 -4.16
C PRO A 41 -62.85 -0.50 -4.16
N PRO A 42 -63.53 0.31 -3.33
CA PRO A 42 -63.67 1.75 -3.51
C PRO A 42 -62.52 2.56 -2.90
N GLN A 43 -62.30 3.78 -3.44
CA GLN A 43 -61.44 4.78 -2.82
C GLN A 43 -62.02 5.28 -1.49
N PRO A 44 -61.14 5.57 -0.52
CA PRO A 44 -61.32 6.78 0.28
C PRO A 44 -60.05 7.61 0.45
N ASP A 45 -60.29 8.92 0.33
CA ASP A 45 -59.75 10.10 1.00
C ASP A 45 -58.28 10.53 0.85
N ALA A 46 -58.19 11.73 0.29
CA ALA A 46 -57.06 12.63 0.27
C ALA A 46 -56.94 13.37 1.61
N ASN A 47 -55.81 13.18 2.29
CA ASN A 47 -55.02 14.17 3.03
C ASN A 47 -54.20 13.44 4.09
N ASP A 48 -52.93 13.18 3.74
CA ASP A 48 -51.76 13.26 4.63
C ASP A 48 -50.59 12.60 3.90
N ARG A 49 -49.91 13.40 3.07
CA ARG A 49 -48.50 13.17 2.74
C ARG A 49 -47.79 14.49 2.92
N ALA A 50 -46.97 14.55 3.96
CA ALA A 50 -45.88 15.50 4.02
C ALA A 50 -45.00 15.27 2.78
N ASP A 51 -44.62 16.35 2.14
CA ASP A 51 -43.70 16.36 1.00
C ASP A 51 -42.35 15.77 1.44
N GLU A 52 -42.08 14.51 1.09
CA GLU A 52 -40.71 14.01 1.01
C GLU A 52 -40.10 14.59 -0.26
N GLU A 53 -39.18 15.53 -0.09
CA GLU A 53 -38.32 15.99 -1.18
C GLU A 53 -37.55 14.78 -1.75
N PRO A 54 -37.42 14.68 -3.09
CA PRO A 54 -36.63 13.61 -3.68
C PRO A 54 -35.16 13.77 -3.29
N LEU A 55 -34.56 12.70 -2.75
CA LEU A 55 -33.13 12.62 -2.46
C LEU A 55 -32.33 13.03 -3.71
N PRO A 56 -31.30 13.89 -3.57
CA PRO A 56 -30.46 14.30 -4.70
C PRO A 56 -29.77 13.07 -5.32
N SER A 57 -29.61 13.09 -6.65
CA SER A 57 -28.82 12.09 -7.37
C SER A 57 -27.37 12.02 -6.86
N GLU A 58 -26.75 10.86 -6.93
CA GLU A 58 -25.43 10.51 -6.38
C GLU A 58 -24.27 11.43 -6.84
N ASN A 59 -24.30 11.90 -8.09
CA ASN A 59 -23.35 12.91 -8.59
C ASN A 59 -23.44 14.26 -7.85
N ALA A 60 -24.58 14.56 -7.22
CA ALA A 60 -24.77 15.77 -6.43
C ALA A 60 -24.16 15.67 -5.01
N ARG A 61 -23.98 14.45 -4.45
CA ARG A 61 -23.29 14.27 -3.16
C ARG A 61 -21.77 14.26 -3.30
N LEU A 62 -21.25 13.66 -4.39
CA LEU A 62 -19.84 13.84 -4.76
C LEU A 62 -19.54 15.31 -5.09
N ALA A 63 -20.49 16.03 -5.71
CA ALA A 63 -20.36 17.48 -5.90
C ALA A 63 -20.52 18.32 -4.62
N GLU A 64 -21.25 17.86 -3.60
CA GLU A 64 -21.28 18.51 -2.27
C GLU A 64 -19.97 18.30 -1.50
N ALA A 65 -19.31 17.14 -1.65
CA ALA A 65 -17.94 16.93 -1.16
C ALA A 65 -16.95 17.90 -1.84
N ASN A 66 -17.15 18.19 -3.13
CA ASN A 66 -16.39 19.24 -3.84
C ASN A 66 -16.64 20.67 -3.32
N GLY A 67 -17.65 20.89 -2.47
CA GLY A 67 -17.95 22.20 -1.88
C GLY A 67 -17.27 22.47 -0.52
N ASN A 68 -16.97 21.43 0.26
CA ASN A 68 -16.40 21.53 1.61
C ASN A 68 -15.08 20.73 1.81
N GLY A 69 -14.57 20.08 0.78
CA GLY A 69 -13.42 19.18 0.83
C GLY A 69 -13.72 17.85 1.54
N THR A 70 -12.78 16.91 1.47
CA THR A 70 -12.92 15.54 2.01
C THR A 70 -12.40 15.38 3.44
N CYS A 71 -11.87 16.45 4.03
CA CYS A 71 -11.28 16.45 5.37
C CYS A 71 -12.31 16.84 6.43
N THR A 72 -13.10 15.86 6.88
CA THR A 72 -14.23 16.05 7.82
C THR A 72 -13.75 16.18 9.26
N GLY A 73 -12.56 15.65 9.57
CA GLY A 73 -12.04 15.58 10.92
C GLY A 73 -12.67 14.46 11.76
N THR A 74 -13.26 13.46 11.09
CA THR A 74 -13.79 12.25 11.72
C THR A 74 -12.67 11.44 12.37
N TYR A 75 -11.52 11.33 11.69
CA TYR A 75 -10.32 10.69 12.23
C TYR A 75 -9.23 11.75 12.30
N PRO A 76 -9.09 12.43 13.45
CA PRO A 76 -8.05 13.42 13.60
C PRO A 76 -6.67 12.78 13.37
N SER A 77 -5.78 13.48 12.66
CA SER A 77 -4.36 13.13 12.70
C SER A 77 -3.88 13.36 14.13
N TYR A 78 -3.81 12.31 14.96
CA TYR A 78 -3.40 12.25 16.37
C TYR A 78 -3.36 13.56 17.16
N TRP A 79 -2.50 14.52 16.84
CA TRP A 79 -2.49 15.86 17.45
C TRP A 79 -3.72 16.75 17.22
N GLN A 80 -4.55 16.45 16.23
CA GLN A 80 -5.83 17.08 15.95
C GLN A 80 -6.95 16.51 16.83
N ASP A 81 -6.70 15.40 17.53
CA ASP A 81 -7.68 14.76 18.38
C ASP A 81 -7.74 15.51 19.71
N PRO A 82 -8.92 16.01 20.15
CA PRO A 82 -9.06 16.60 21.47
C PRO A 82 -8.65 15.66 22.62
N ALA A 83 -8.77 14.34 22.43
CA ALA A 83 -8.32 13.33 23.38
C ALA A 83 -6.81 13.04 23.29
N PHE A 84 -6.07 13.64 22.36
CA PHE A 84 -4.63 13.44 22.18
C PHE A 84 -3.80 13.54 23.48
N PRO A 85 -4.01 14.54 24.37
CA PRO A 85 -3.28 14.60 25.63
C PRO A 85 -3.54 13.39 26.55
N GLU A 86 -4.65 12.69 26.35
CA GLU A 86 -5.03 11.45 27.05
C GLU A 86 -4.49 10.19 26.35
N MET A 87 -4.23 10.27 25.04
CA MET A 87 -3.77 9.12 24.24
C MET A 87 -2.32 8.72 24.51
N TYR A 88 -1.51 9.61 25.08
CA TYR A 88 -0.25 9.26 25.76
C TYR A 88 0.30 10.43 26.59
N ALA A 89 0.40 10.27 27.92
CA ALA A 89 1.07 11.24 28.77
C ALA A 89 2.60 11.11 28.62
N ALA A 90 3.29 12.24 28.39
CA ALA A 90 4.75 12.37 28.24
C ALA A 90 5.35 12.15 26.84
N GLN A 91 4.57 12.24 25.76
CA GLN A 91 5.13 12.52 24.44
C GLN A 91 5.57 14.00 24.37
N GLU A 92 6.84 14.22 24.04
CA GLU A 92 7.47 15.55 23.96
C GLU A 92 7.71 16.01 22.51
N VAL A 93 7.57 15.11 21.53
CA VAL A 93 7.66 15.42 20.10
C VAL A 93 6.38 16.14 19.72
N SER A 94 6.49 17.44 19.46
CA SER A 94 5.38 18.20 18.89
C SER A 94 5.21 17.76 17.44
N ASN A 95 4.16 16.98 17.21
CA ASN A 95 3.51 16.92 15.91
C ASN A 95 2.40 17.99 15.85
N GLN A 96 2.46 19.03 16.68
CA GLN A 96 1.57 20.19 16.58
C GLN A 96 2.31 21.36 15.94
N PRO A 97 1.63 22.15 15.08
CA PRO A 97 2.14 23.41 14.62
C PRO A 97 2.54 24.32 15.79
N PRO A 98 3.76 24.91 15.80
CA PRO A 98 4.14 25.87 16.82
C PRO A 98 3.26 27.12 16.74
N ALA A 99 3.16 27.85 17.85
CA ALA A 99 2.39 29.09 17.88
C ALA A 99 2.89 30.09 16.82
N GLY A 100 1.99 30.56 15.96
CA GLY A 100 2.33 31.49 14.88
C GLY A 100 2.77 30.84 13.57
N TYR A 101 2.76 29.50 13.47
CA TYR A 101 2.96 28.80 12.21
C TYR A 101 1.86 29.13 11.20
N ASP A 102 2.25 29.54 10.00
CA ASP A 102 1.39 30.00 8.90
C ASP A 102 1.52 29.14 7.62
N GLY A 103 2.33 28.07 7.67
CA GLY A 103 2.49 27.11 6.59
C GLY A 103 1.36 26.07 6.51
N PRO A 104 1.48 25.08 5.61
CA PRO A 104 0.49 24.03 5.45
C PRO A 104 0.36 23.20 6.74
N VAL A 105 -0.89 22.87 7.08
CA VAL A 105 -1.21 21.96 8.18
C VAL A 105 -1.98 20.78 7.59
N PHE A 106 -1.38 19.60 7.67
CA PHE A 106 -1.97 18.37 7.19
C PHE A 106 -3.32 18.13 7.86
N ARG A 107 -4.30 17.70 7.07
CA ARG A 107 -5.58 17.16 7.54
C ARG A 107 -5.83 15.83 6.85
N LEU A 108 -6.32 14.86 7.60
CA LEU A 108 -6.67 13.58 7.02
C LEU A 108 -7.87 13.75 6.08
N SER A 109 -7.77 13.20 4.87
CA SER A 109 -8.88 13.14 3.92
C SER A 109 -9.61 11.85 4.16
N ASP A 110 -10.79 11.96 4.78
CA ASP A 110 -11.42 10.88 5.53
C ASP A 110 -12.93 10.74 5.28
N ALA A 111 -13.47 11.51 4.34
CA ALA A 111 -14.83 11.37 3.82
C ALA A 111 -14.99 10.13 2.90
N TYR A 112 -14.64 8.94 3.37
CA TYR A 112 -14.66 7.72 2.54
C TYR A 112 -16.04 7.50 1.87
N PRO A 113 -16.08 7.06 0.60
CA PRO A 113 -17.33 6.77 -0.07
C PRO A 113 -18.18 5.73 0.69
N PRO A 114 -19.49 5.96 0.86
CA PRO A 114 -20.36 5.02 1.59
C PRO A 114 -20.82 3.83 0.71
N GLN A 115 -20.54 3.86 -0.59
CA GLN A 115 -20.90 2.85 -1.59
C GLN A 115 -19.72 2.63 -2.54
N PRO A 116 -19.63 1.46 -3.21
CA PRO A 116 -18.59 1.21 -4.20
C PRO A 116 -18.55 2.28 -5.30
N VAL A 117 -17.34 2.65 -5.73
CA VAL A 117 -17.11 3.64 -6.79
C VAL A 117 -16.36 2.97 -7.93
N ASP A 118 -16.82 3.14 -9.17
CA ASP A 118 -16.11 2.70 -10.36
C ASP A 118 -15.71 3.92 -11.20
N GLU A 119 -14.41 4.11 -11.36
CA GLU A 119 -13.81 5.21 -12.10
C GLU A 119 -13.30 4.76 -13.48
N GLN A 120 -13.76 3.63 -14.02
CA GLN A 120 -13.29 3.08 -15.31
C GLN A 120 -13.18 4.12 -16.43
N ALA A 121 -14.14 5.04 -16.52
CA ALA A 121 -14.16 6.09 -17.55
C ALA A 121 -12.94 7.02 -17.50
N ASP A 122 -12.34 7.18 -16.32
CA ASP A 122 -11.18 8.04 -16.06
C ASP A 122 -9.87 7.23 -15.95
N GLN A 123 -9.91 5.91 -16.18
CA GLN A 123 -8.78 4.99 -16.02
C GLN A 123 -8.33 4.41 -17.37
N PRO A 124 -7.66 5.20 -18.24
CA PRO A 124 -7.35 4.81 -19.61
C PRO A 124 -6.37 3.63 -19.75
N TRP A 125 -5.65 3.26 -18.69
CA TRP A 125 -4.82 2.06 -18.68
C TRP A 125 -5.65 0.76 -18.65
N ARG A 126 -6.96 0.84 -18.36
CA ARG A 126 -7.91 -0.29 -18.41
C ARG A 126 -8.42 -0.60 -19.82
N ASP A 127 -7.89 0.07 -20.84
CA ASP A 127 -8.17 -0.27 -22.24
C ASP A 127 -7.61 -1.65 -22.63
N GLU A 128 -8.32 -2.37 -23.50
CA GLU A 128 -7.98 -3.74 -23.95
C GLU A 128 -6.60 -3.83 -24.62
N ARG A 129 -6.07 -2.72 -25.15
CA ARG A 129 -4.72 -2.70 -25.73
C ARG A 129 -3.63 -3.05 -24.73
N PHE A 130 -3.88 -2.85 -23.44
CA PHE A 130 -2.93 -3.18 -22.37
C PHE A 130 -2.98 -4.65 -21.97
N ASP A 131 -3.94 -5.44 -22.45
CA ASP A 131 -4.03 -6.88 -22.13
C ASP A 131 -2.73 -7.60 -22.56
N ALA A 132 -2.17 -7.20 -23.70
CA ALA A 132 -0.89 -7.72 -24.19
C ALA A 132 0.28 -7.48 -23.21
N MET A 133 0.22 -6.48 -22.33
CA MET A 133 1.26 -6.28 -21.31
C MET A 133 1.39 -7.49 -20.38
N PHE A 134 0.26 -8.14 -20.05
CA PHE A 134 0.17 -9.23 -19.07
C PHE A 134 0.41 -10.63 -19.67
N GLU A 135 0.39 -10.75 -20.99
CA GLU A 135 0.57 -12.01 -21.70
C GLU A 135 2.06 -12.38 -21.79
N VAL A 136 2.42 -13.58 -21.34
CA VAL A 136 3.81 -14.07 -21.27
C VAL A 136 4.49 -14.12 -22.65
N ASP A 137 3.72 -14.36 -23.72
CA ASP A 137 4.23 -14.49 -25.09
C ASP A 137 4.36 -13.14 -25.85
N THR A 138 4.02 -12.02 -25.21
CA THR A 138 4.15 -10.69 -25.83
C THR A 138 5.62 -10.35 -26.11
N ASP A 139 5.87 -9.77 -27.28
CA ASP A 139 7.19 -9.28 -27.67
C ASP A 139 7.76 -8.33 -26.61
N PRO A 140 9.00 -8.53 -26.13
CA PRO A 140 9.55 -7.74 -25.03
C PRO A 140 9.58 -6.23 -25.26
N ASP A 141 9.84 -5.78 -26.50
CA ASP A 141 9.88 -4.35 -26.81
C ASP A 141 8.47 -3.75 -26.75
N LEU A 142 7.46 -4.47 -27.30
CA LEU A 142 6.06 -4.07 -27.18
C LEU A 142 5.58 -4.07 -25.72
N ARG A 143 5.95 -5.09 -24.93
CA ARG A 143 5.61 -5.13 -23.50
C ARG A 143 6.20 -3.93 -22.76
N ALA A 144 7.45 -3.55 -23.07
CA ALA A 144 8.09 -2.39 -22.47
C ALA A 144 7.42 -1.06 -22.86
N GLU A 145 7.02 -0.90 -24.13
CA GLU A 145 6.26 0.27 -24.60
C GLU A 145 4.91 0.39 -23.87
N LEU A 146 4.15 -0.71 -23.79
CA LEU A 146 2.87 -0.75 -23.08
C LEU A 146 3.04 -0.48 -21.58
N ALA A 147 4.08 -1.06 -20.95
CA ALA A 147 4.40 -0.83 -19.55
C ALA A 147 4.74 0.64 -19.25
N GLU A 148 5.49 1.31 -20.13
CA GLU A 148 5.82 2.72 -19.98
C GLU A 148 4.57 3.59 -20.13
N GLU A 149 3.76 3.35 -21.17
CA GLU A 149 2.51 4.08 -21.38
C GLU A 149 1.53 3.86 -20.21
N TYR A 150 1.36 2.61 -19.77
CA TYR A 150 0.53 2.23 -18.61
C TYR A 150 0.95 3.03 -17.38
N SER A 151 2.25 3.04 -17.07
CA SER A 151 2.80 3.73 -15.90
C SER A 151 2.53 5.24 -15.95
N TRP A 152 2.72 5.88 -17.10
CA TRP A 152 2.48 7.32 -17.25
C TRP A 152 0.99 7.69 -17.22
N LEU A 153 0.10 6.86 -17.75
CA LEU A 153 -1.35 7.07 -17.64
C LEU A 153 -1.81 7.03 -16.18
N VAL A 154 -1.27 6.10 -15.40
CA VAL A 154 -1.54 6.01 -13.96
C VAL A 154 -0.98 7.22 -13.22
N MET A 155 0.28 7.60 -13.49
CA MET A 155 0.88 8.78 -12.86
C MET A 155 0.09 10.04 -13.18
N ALA A 156 -0.33 10.24 -14.42
CA ALA A 156 -1.16 11.38 -14.83
C ALA A 156 -2.49 11.40 -14.05
N TYR A 157 -3.14 10.24 -13.89
CA TYR A 157 -4.35 10.13 -13.08
C TYR A 157 -4.15 10.48 -11.61
N ILE A 158 -3.02 10.05 -11.03
CA ILE A 158 -2.68 10.36 -9.64
C ILE A 158 -2.37 11.86 -9.47
N GLN A 159 -1.68 12.46 -10.43
CA GLN A 159 -1.25 13.85 -10.38
C GLN A 159 -2.36 14.86 -10.67
N GLU A 160 -3.41 14.48 -11.42
CA GLU A 160 -4.49 15.38 -11.82
C GLU A 160 -5.16 16.06 -10.62
N GLY A 161 -5.12 17.40 -10.59
CA GLY A 161 -5.58 18.23 -9.47
C GLY A 161 -4.66 18.26 -8.25
N ASN A 162 -3.74 17.29 -8.10
CA ASN A 162 -2.81 17.24 -6.98
C ASN A 162 -1.56 18.11 -7.22
N ILE A 163 -1.12 18.34 -8.45
CA ILE A 163 0.10 19.11 -8.76
C ILE A 163 -0.16 20.45 -9.46
N ASP A 164 -1.41 20.91 -9.40
CA ASP A 164 -1.93 22.02 -10.21
C ASP A 164 -2.11 23.33 -9.41
N SER A 165 -1.65 23.39 -8.15
CA SER A 165 -1.82 24.59 -7.30
C SER A 165 -0.94 25.77 -7.74
N GLY A 166 0.05 25.50 -8.59
CA GLY A 166 1.08 26.48 -9.00
C GLY A 166 2.18 26.68 -7.96
N SER A 167 2.23 25.87 -6.90
CA SER A 167 3.23 25.95 -5.83
C SER A 167 3.50 24.57 -5.23
N ILE A 168 4.77 24.15 -5.25
CA ILE A 168 5.22 22.87 -4.67
C ILE A 168 4.75 22.73 -3.21
N THR A 169 4.75 23.81 -2.44
CA THR A 169 4.37 23.81 -1.02
C THR A 169 2.89 23.51 -0.79
N THR A 170 2.03 23.82 -1.75
CA THR A 170 0.57 23.68 -1.66
C THR A 170 0.01 22.59 -2.57
N ASP A 171 0.85 22.02 -3.44
CA ASP A 171 0.53 20.79 -4.15
C ASP A 171 0.32 19.65 -3.16
N TRP A 172 -0.49 18.68 -3.58
CA TRP A 172 -0.97 17.55 -2.79
C TRP A 172 -1.87 17.96 -1.62
N ASP A 173 -2.61 19.06 -1.76
CA ASP A 173 -3.79 19.36 -0.93
C ASP A 173 -4.96 18.43 -1.30
N VAL A 174 -4.78 17.17 -0.96
CA VAL A 174 -5.70 16.05 -1.22
C VAL A 174 -7.11 16.33 -0.70
N CYS A 175 -7.25 17.11 0.38
CA CYS A 175 -8.54 17.52 0.92
C CYS A 175 -9.40 18.27 -0.10
N ASN A 176 -8.74 19.08 -0.94
CA ASN A 176 -9.36 20.10 -1.77
C ASN A 176 -9.02 19.89 -3.25
N ASN A 177 -8.66 18.67 -3.66
CA ASN A 177 -8.43 18.36 -5.06
C ASN A 177 -9.71 18.64 -5.87
N GLU A 178 -9.63 19.57 -6.82
CA GLU A 178 -10.79 20.06 -7.58
C GLU A 178 -11.19 19.13 -8.75
N VAL A 179 -10.36 18.13 -9.07
CA VAL A 179 -10.57 17.22 -10.18
C VAL A 179 -11.18 15.90 -9.71
N ARG A 180 -10.53 15.24 -8.74
CA ARG A 180 -11.05 14.00 -8.13
C ARG A 180 -10.66 13.91 -6.65
N PRO A 181 -11.55 13.42 -5.77
CA PRO A 181 -11.22 13.25 -4.38
C PRO A 181 -10.17 12.15 -4.20
N TRP A 182 -9.23 12.38 -3.30
CA TRP A 182 -8.25 11.39 -2.85
C TRP A 182 -8.35 11.25 -1.33
N PHE A 183 -7.96 10.11 -0.79
CA PHE A 183 -8.17 9.78 0.63
C PHE A 183 -6.89 9.30 1.29
N HIS A 184 -6.83 9.45 2.61
CA HIS A 184 -5.70 9.00 3.41
C HIS A 184 -6.17 7.92 4.38
N ILE A 185 -5.30 6.95 4.69
CA ILE A 185 -5.58 5.97 5.72
C ILE A 185 -5.37 6.56 7.13
N PRO A 186 -6.23 6.27 8.13
CA PRO A 186 -6.15 6.90 9.45
C PRO A 186 -5.11 6.19 10.32
N PHE A 187 -4.91 6.64 11.57
CA PHE A 187 -4.11 5.95 12.58
C PHE A 187 -2.66 5.58 12.19
N GLN A 188 -2.01 6.37 11.33
CA GLN A 188 -0.57 6.25 11.04
C GLN A 188 0.27 7.29 11.79
N THR A 189 -0.21 7.70 12.96
CA THR A 189 0.30 8.82 13.74
C THR A 189 0.69 8.42 15.16
N TYR A 190 0.28 7.23 15.60
CA TYR A 190 0.41 6.79 16.99
C TYR A 190 1.86 6.42 17.34
N ASP A 191 2.59 5.84 16.40
CA ASP A 191 4.03 5.58 16.58
C ASP A 191 4.79 6.91 16.65
N VAL A 192 5.46 7.19 17.76
CA VAL A 192 6.15 8.48 18.00
C VAL A 192 7.30 8.71 17.02
N MET A 193 7.92 7.62 16.57
CA MET A 193 9.13 7.64 15.77
C MET A 193 8.78 7.80 14.29
N SER A 194 7.79 7.03 13.83
CA SER A 194 7.39 6.88 12.45
C SER A 194 6.07 7.53 12.08
N GLY A 195 5.32 8.04 13.05
CA GLY A 195 3.99 8.61 12.83
C GLY A 195 4.00 9.90 11.99
N ARG A 196 2.85 10.26 11.42
CA ARG A 196 2.75 11.44 10.54
C ARG A 196 3.32 12.70 11.17
N GLU A 197 3.96 13.54 10.36
CA GLU A 197 4.30 14.91 10.72
C GLU A 197 3.18 15.89 10.30
N PHE A 198 3.20 17.12 10.82
CA PHE A 198 2.02 17.99 10.80
C PHE A 198 1.84 18.88 9.58
N THR A 199 2.84 18.96 8.70
CA THR A 199 2.81 19.89 7.57
C THR A 199 2.18 19.25 6.33
N HIS A 200 2.64 18.05 5.97
CA HIS A 200 2.28 17.31 4.76
C HIS A 200 1.76 15.89 5.09
N GLY A 201 1.78 15.46 6.35
CA GLY A 201 1.24 14.17 6.77
C GLY A 201 2.20 13.00 6.55
N LEU A 202 3.49 13.29 6.37
CA LEU A 202 4.49 12.27 6.05
C LEU A 202 4.77 11.34 7.23
N THR A 203 4.75 10.04 7.01
CA THR A 203 5.28 9.02 7.92
C THR A 203 6.76 8.77 7.64
N ARG A 204 7.54 8.49 8.68
CA ARG A 204 8.94 8.08 8.52
C ARG A 204 8.97 6.58 8.22
N GLU A 205 9.36 6.22 7.01
CA GLU A 205 9.29 4.85 6.51
C GLU A 205 10.49 4.01 6.97
N ALA A 206 11.70 4.41 6.58
CA ALA A 206 12.91 3.62 6.81
C ALA A 206 14.20 4.48 6.77
N PRO A 207 15.27 4.03 7.43
CA PRO A 207 16.62 4.47 7.08
C PRO A 207 17.01 3.97 5.69
N VAL A 208 17.85 4.75 5.01
CA VAL A 208 18.50 4.37 3.75
C VAL A 208 19.99 4.71 3.82
N ALA A 209 20.82 3.93 3.16
CA ALA A 209 22.25 4.20 3.04
C ALA A 209 22.68 4.03 1.57
N TYR A 210 23.21 5.09 0.97
CA TYR A 210 23.66 5.06 -0.43
C TYR A 210 25.17 5.15 -0.57
N SER A 211 25.72 4.38 -1.49
CA SER A 211 27.08 4.53 -1.98
C SER A 211 27.05 5.45 -3.21
N MET A 212 27.62 6.64 -3.06
CA MET A 212 27.71 7.66 -4.10
C MET A 212 29.18 7.96 -4.44
N ASN A 213 29.47 8.34 -5.68
CA ASN A 213 30.80 8.80 -6.10
C ASN A 213 31.19 10.17 -5.47
N THR A 214 30.22 10.88 -4.90
CA THR A 214 30.36 12.19 -4.25
C THR A 214 30.88 12.09 -2.81
N ALA A 215 30.90 10.88 -2.22
CA ALA A 215 31.34 10.63 -0.85
C ALA A 215 32.19 9.35 -0.74
N SER A 216 33.12 9.32 0.21
CA SER A 216 33.93 8.11 0.47
C SER A 216 33.22 7.08 1.33
N ASP A 217 32.36 7.56 2.25
CA ASP A 217 31.55 6.74 3.15
C ASP A 217 30.12 6.63 2.59
N LEU A 218 29.33 5.70 3.13
CA LEU A 218 27.89 5.62 2.83
C LEU A 218 27.19 6.90 3.29
N LEU A 219 26.24 7.37 2.48
CA LEU A 219 25.36 8.48 2.82
C LEU A 219 24.11 7.95 3.50
N ASP A 220 24.01 8.21 4.79
CA ASP A 220 22.83 7.86 5.58
C ASP A 220 21.73 8.91 5.40
N GLY A 221 20.49 8.44 5.21
CA GLY A 221 19.31 9.27 5.12
C GLY A 221 18.07 8.59 5.69
N THR A 222 16.96 9.31 5.69
CA THR A 222 15.64 8.75 6.06
C THR A 222 14.61 9.04 4.98
N MET A 223 13.73 8.07 4.76
CA MET A 223 12.61 8.18 3.85
C MET A 223 11.34 8.61 4.58
N TRP A 224 10.62 9.53 3.97
CA TRP A 224 9.37 10.11 4.47
C TRP A 224 8.31 10.03 3.38
N ALA A 225 7.13 9.50 3.68
CA ALA A 225 6.14 9.23 2.65
C ALA A 225 4.71 9.52 3.11
N VAL A 226 3.80 9.69 2.16
CA VAL A 226 2.36 9.75 2.42
C VAL A 226 1.64 8.92 1.37
N GLY A 227 0.73 8.05 1.79
CA GLY A 227 -0.08 7.24 0.87
C GLY A 227 -1.45 7.88 0.65
N ILE A 228 -1.87 7.93 -0.60
CA ILE A 228 -3.17 8.44 -1.04
C ILE A 228 -3.93 7.36 -1.83
N PHE A 229 -5.25 7.33 -1.65
CA PHE A 229 -6.14 6.29 -2.17
C PHE A 229 -7.22 6.96 -3.02
N ASN A 230 -7.48 6.44 -4.22
CA ASN A 230 -8.60 6.91 -5.03
C ASN A 230 -9.95 6.52 -4.39
N PRO A 231 -11.08 7.07 -4.87
CA PRO A 231 -12.41 6.74 -4.37
C PRO A 231 -12.73 5.23 -4.33
N THR A 232 -12.36 4.48 -5.37
CA THR A 232 -12.55 3.02 -5.40
C THR A 232 -11.81 2.32 -4.25
N ALA A 233 -10.53 2.66 -4.01
CA ALA A 233 -9.77 2.09 -2.92
C ALA A 233 -10.25 2.56 -1.54
N ALA A 234 -10.67 3.83 -1.45
CA ALA A 234 -11.16 4.45 -0.24
C ALA A 234 -12.48 3.87 0.25
N TYR A 235 -13.34 3.35 -0.64
CA TYR A 235 -14.52 2.60 -0.25
C TYR A 235 -14.15 1.40 0.64
N THR A 236 -13.17 0.59 0.22
CA THR A 236 -12.66 -0.53 1.03
C THR A 236 -12.14 -0.05 2.39
N LEU A 237 -11.41 1.06 2.43
CA LEU A 237 -10.98 1.67 3.70
C LEU A 237 -12.17 2.05 4.58
N GLY A 238 -13.24 2.62 4.02
CA GLY A 238 -14.47 2.97 4.74
C GLY A 238 -15.25 1.78 5.30
N THR A 239 -15.09 0.58 4.72
CA THR A 239 -15.65 -0.66 5.30
C THR A 239 -14.93 -1.10 6.58
N ILE A 240 -13.64 -0.78 6.68
CA ILE A 240 -12.82 -1.04 7.87
C ILE A 240 -13.03 0.10 8.86
N TRP A 241 -12.86 1.34 8.42
CA TRP A 241 -12.94 2.55 9.22
C TRP A 241 -14.32 3.17 9.05
N GLY A 242 -15.25 2.78 9.93
CA GLY A 242 -16.62 3.30 9.92
C GLY A 242 -16.69 4.78 10.34
N PRO A 243 -17.82 5.47 10.10
CA PRO A 243 -17.96 6.93 10.20
C PRO A 243 -17.77 7.52 11.61
N GLU A 244 -17.68 6.67 12.64
CA GLU A 244 -17.50 7.08 14.05
C GLU A 244 -16.02 7.07 14.50
N GLY A 245 -15.07 7.00 13.57
CA GLY A 245 -13.65 7.04 13.93
C GLY A 245 -13.08 5.69 14.42
N THR A 246 -13.91 4.65 14.53
CA THR A 246 -13.56 3.34 15.10
C THR A 246 -13.55 2.25 14.03
N PRO A 247 -12.50 1.43 13.93
CA PRO A 247 -12.44 0.37 12.94
C PRO A 247 -13.33 -0.81 13.35
N THR A 248 -14.04 -1.36 12.38
CA THR A 248 -14.60 -2.72 12.46
C THR A 248 -13.54 -3.66 11.90
N LEU A 249 -12.87 -4.41 12.78
CA LEU A 249 -11.82 -5.33 12.34
C LEU A 249 -12.40 -6.39 11.42
N PRO A 250 -11.83 -6.60 10.21
CA PRO A 250 -12.31 -7.63 9.30
C PRO A 250 -12.24 -9.02 9.94
N THR A 251 -13.28 -9.82 9.73
CA THR A 251 -13.32 -11.25 10.10
C THR A 251 -13.02 -12.17 8.92
N ASP A 252 -13.16 -11.64 7.71
CA ASP A 252 -12.90 -12.29 6.44
C ASP A 252 -11.82 -11.53 5.67
N ASN A 253 -11.20 -12.19 4.69
CA ASN A 253 -10.17 -11.56 3.86
C ASN A 253 -10.76 -10.36 3.10
N VAL A 254 -10.00 -9.28 3.06
CA VAL A 254 -10.38 -8.04 2.36
C VAL A 254 -9.88 -8.12 0.92
N SER A 255 -10.72 -7.71 -0.03
CA SER A 255 -10.33 -7.39 -1.39
C SER A 255 -10.60 -5.92 -1.67
N PHE A 256 -9.67 -5.25 -2.32
CA PHE A 256 -9.98 -3.99 -2.97
C PHE A 256 -10.77 -4.25 -4.26
N ASP A 257 -11.62 -3.29 -4.65
CA ASP A 257 -12.40 -3.33 -5.88
C ASP A 257 -11.52 -3.02 -7.11
N GLU A 258 -11.89 -3.57 -8.27
CA GLU A 258 -11.20 -3.33 -9.54
C GLU A 258 -11.09 -1.84 -9.85
N GLY A 259 -9.89 -1.38 -10.23
CA GLY A 259 -9.64 0.05 -10.43
C GLY A 259 -9.34 0.82 -9.15
N ALA A 260 -9.16 0.15 -8.00
CA ALA A 260 -8.51 0.77 -6.85
C ALA A 260 -7.08 1.21 -7.23
N VAL A 261 -6.72 2.46 -6.90
CA VAL A 261 -5.42 3.07 -7.16
C VAL A 261 -4.88 3.67 -5.87
N ILE A 262 -3.63 3.34 -5.57
CA ILE A 262 -2.86 3.92 -4.47
C ILE A 262 -1.67 4.65 -5.06
N GLY A 263 -1.45 5.89 -4.65
CA GLY A 263 -0.23 6.65 -4.93
C GLY A 263 0.55 6.89 -3.65
N LYS A 264 1.88 6.90 -3.72
CA LYS A 264 2.73 7.15 -2.55
C LYS A 264 3.99 7.91 -2.98
N PRO A 265 4.04 9.24 -2.85
CA PRO A 265 5.31 9.97 -2.94
C PRO A 265 6.20 9.68 -1.72
N LEU A 266 7.48 9.45 -1.97
CA LEU A 266 8.52 9.21 -0.97
C LEU A 266 9.67 10.20 -1.14
N PHE A 267 10.00 10.87 -0.05
CA PHE A 267 10.99 11.93 0.02
C PHE A 267 12.17 11.49 0.88
N THR A 268 13.37 11.86 0.47
CA THR A 268 14.61 11.61 1.20
C THR A 268 15.09 12.89 1.91
N THR A 269 15.76 12.74 3.04
CA THR A 269 16.51 13.82 3.70
C THR A 269 17.83 14.15 2.99
N LEU A 270 18.24 13.34 2.01
CA LEU A 270 19.43 13.60 1.19
C LEU A 270 19.14 14.69 0.16
N SER A 271 20.18 15.40 -0.27
CA SER A 271 20.07 16.56 -1.15
C SER A 271 20.86 16.37 -2.45
N ALA A 272 20.59 17.25 -3.41
CA ALA A 272 21.31 17.32 -4.67
C ALA A 272 22.83 17.55 -4.53
N GLU A 273 23.31 18.04 -3.38
CA GLU A 273 24.75 18.18 -3.10
C GLU A 273 25.46 16.83 -3.14
N HIS A 274 24.79 15.77 -2.68
CA HIS A 274 25.36 14.43 -2.61
C HIS A 274 24.74 13.46 -3.62
N MET A 275 23.52 13.74 -4.08
CA MET A 275 22.75 12.90 -5.00
C MET A 275 22.31 13.73 -6.22
N PRO A 276 23.15 13.86 -7.27
CA PRO A 276 22.89 14.78 -8.38
C PRO A 276 21.54 14.58 -9.09
N MET A 277 21.01 13.35 -9.14
CA MET A 277 19.68 13.07 -9.69
C MET A 277 18.52 13.82 -8.99
N LEU A 278 18.74 14.34 -7.77
CA LEU A 278 17.79 15.16 -7.03
C LEU A 278 17.79 16.64 -7.44
N GLU A 279 18.71 17.09 -8.32
CA GLU A 279 18.71 18.47 -8.82
C GLU A 279 17.36 18.81 -9.46
N ASN A 280 16.80 19.99 -9.17
CA ASN A 280 15.51 20.43 -9.73
C ASN A 280 14.29 19.61 -9.27
N MET A 281 14.42 18.64 -8.37
CA MET A 281 13.27 17.91 -7.82
C MET A 281 12.44 18.77 -6.86
N PRO A 282 11.12 18.53 -6.72
CA PRO A 282 10.31 19.16 -5.69
C PRO A 282 10.78 18.74 -4.30
N ALA A 283 10.76 19.69 -3.36
CA ALA A 283 11.15 19.48 -1.98
C ALA A 283 10.18 20.17 -1.03
N TRP A 284 9.96 19.55 0.13
CA TRP A 284 9.06 20.02 1.18
C TRP A 284 9.82 20.33 2.47
N ASN A 285 9.45 21.43 3.11
CA ASN A 285 9.81 21.67 4.51
C ASN A 285 8.84 20.88 5.38
N ALA A 286 9.33 19.85 6.06
CA ALA A 286 8.52 18.95 6.87
C ALA A 286 9.03 18.87 8.31
N ASN A 287 8.15 18.59 9.27
CA ASN A 287 8.54 18.43 10.67
C ASN A 287 9.15 17.04 10.91
N ILE A 288 10.42 16.88 10.56
CA ILE A 288 11.11 15.58 10.52
C ILE A 288 12.12 15.41 11.67
N SER A 289 12.64 14.19 11.84
CA SER A 289 13.73 13.87 12.77
C SER A 289 15.11 13.85 12.07
N SER A 290 16.18 13.63 12.84
CA SER A 290 17.55 13.51 12.32
C SER A 290 17.71 12.52 11.14
N PRO A 291 18.52 12.85 10.12
CA PRO A 291 18.77 11.99 8.95
C PRO A 291 19.60 10.74 9.27
N ASP A 292 20.43 10.76 10.32
CA ASP A 292 21.23 9.59 10.77
C ASP A 292 20.40 8.44 11.38
N PHE A 293 19.09 8.39 11.09
CA PHE A 293 18.10 7.51 11.69
C PHE A 293 18.21 7.40 13.21
N CYS A 294 17.37 8.16 13.91
CA CYS A 294 17.40 8.11 15.36
C CYS A 294 16.79 6.77 15.87
N SER A 295 17.55 6.07 16.71
CA SER A 295 17.12 4.88 17.46
C SER A 295 17.12 5.20 18.95
N CYS A 296 16.11 4.76 19.68
CA CYS A 296 16.08 4.98 21.12
C CYS A 296 16.93 3.96 21.87
N LYS A 297 17.81 4.45 22.75
CA LYS A 297 18.62 3.62 23.64
C LYS A 297 17.88 3.40 24.96
N PRO A 298 17.54 2.16 25.33
CA PRO A 298 16.89 1.90 26.60
C PRO A 298 17.84 2.16 27.78
N PRO A 299 17.30 2.45 28.98
CA PRO A 299 18.07 2.42 30.23
C PRO A 299 18.75 1.05 30.46
N ASP A 300 19.73 0.99 31.37
CA ASP A 300 20.40 -0.27 31.72
C ASP A 300 19.43 -1.30 32.36
N GLY A 301 19.61 -2.57 32.00
CA GLY A 301 18.84 -3.70 32.55
C GLY A 301 17.54 -4.01 31.81
N GLU A 302 17.38 -3.43 30.63
CA GLU A 302 16.08 -3.04 30.15
C GLU A 302 16.07 -3.10 28.63
N SER A 303 15.13 -3.84 28.03
CA SER A 303 15.27 -4.30 26.64
C SER A 303 14.86 -3.28 25.58
N ARG A 304 14.13 -2.22 25.95
CA ARG A 304 13.54 -1.25 25.01
C ARG A 304 13.15 0.07 25.67
N CYS A 305 12.94 1.10 24.85
CA CYS A 305 12.44 2.38 25.30
C CYS A 305 10.91 2.45 25.37
N THR A 306 10.40 3.23 26.31
CA THR A 306 9.04 3.77 26.31
C THR A 306 8.85 4.78 25.16
N MET A 307 7.60 5.06 24.76
CA MET A 307 7.31 6.12 23.78
C MET A 307 7.81 7.49 24.26
N ALA A 308 7.72 7.78 25.56
CA ALA A 308 8.24 9.03 26.13
C ALA A 308 9.76 9.16 25.97
N GLU A 309 10.51 8.06 26.13
CA GLU A 309 11.95 8.03 25.91
C GLU A 309 12.28 8.13 24.41
N GLN A 310 11.56 7.43 23.56
CA GLN A 310 11.68 7.54 22.10
C GLN A 310 11.49 8.99 21.65
N SER A 311 10.40 9.61 22.12
CA SER A 311 10.07 11.01 21.87
C SER A 311 11.22 11.96 22.24
N ARG A 312 11.82 11.77 23.41
CA ARG A 312 12.92 12.61 23.89
C ARG A 312 14.22 12.41 23.12
N GLN A 313 14.50 11.18 22.69
CA GLN A 313 15.72 10.84 21.96
C GLN A 313 15.60 11.12 20.45
N CYS A 314 14.39 11.36 19.96
CA CYS A 314 14.08 11.62 18.55
C CYS A 314 13.20 12.86 18.34
N PRO A 315 13.69 14.06 18.71
CA PRO A 315 12.95 15.29 18.48
C PRO A 315 12.69 15.52 16.98
N ARG A 316 11.63 16.26 16.67
CA ARG A 316 11.29 16.73 15.30
C ARG A 316 11.46 18.24 15.15
N SER A 317 11.80 18.68 13.95
CA SER A 317 12.04 20.08 13.61
C SER A 317 11.89 20.32 12.12
N GLN A 318 11.18 21.38 11.75
CA GLN A 318 11.10 21.84 10.36
C GLN A 318 12.37 22.51 9.84
N GLU A 319 13.15 23.13 10.73
CA GLU A 319 14.28 23.98 10.35
C GLU A 319 15.62 23.21 10.37
N ARG A 320 15.73 22.17 11.19
CA ARG A 320 17.03 21.57 11.50
C ARG A 320 17.49 20.50 10.52
N TRP A 321 16.56 19.70 9.98
CA TRP A 321 16.91 18.47 9.24
C TRP A 321 16.31 18.39 7.84
N GLY A 322 15.51 19.38 7.44
CA GLY A 322 14.90 19.46 6.12
C GLY A 322 15.62 20.42 5.16
N PRO A 323 15.09 20.60 3.94
CA PRO A 323 13.88 19.98 3.40
C PRO A 323 14.03 18.48 3.09
N VAL A 324 12.92 17.81 2.81
CA VAL A 324 12.90 16.46 2.21
C VAL A 324 12.62 16.57 0.71
N THR A 325 13.35 15.83 -0.13
CA THR A 325 13.30 15.94 -1.59
C THR A 325 12.70 14.68 -2.20
N LEU A 326 11.82 14.80 -3.20
CA LEU A 326 11.19 13.65 -3.84
C LEU A 326 12.25 12.76 -4.49
N LEU A 327 12.34 11.50 -4.04
CA LEU A 327 13.26 10.50 -4.58
C LEU A 327 12.51 9.42 -5.36
N GLN A 328 11.34 9.02 -4.87
CA GLN A 328 10.58 7.89 -5.38
C GLN A 328 9.08 8.19 -5.32
N PHE A 329 8.31 7.63 -6.25
CA PHE A 329 6.86 7.65 -6.23
C PHE A 329 6.35 6.27 -6.61
N ASP A 330 5.68 5.60 -5.68
CA ASP A 330 5.09 4.29 -5.92
C ASP A 330 3.62 4.41 -6.29
N PHE A 331 3.15 3.48 -7.10
CA PHE A 331 1.73 3.24 -7.31
C PHE A 331 1.40 1.75 -7.17
N ALA A 332 0.18 1.46 -6.74
CA ALA A 332 -0.40 0.12 -6.76
C ALA A 332 -1.83 0.18 -7.28
N ILE A 333 -2.21 -0.77 -8.13
CA ILE A 333 -3.50 -0.78 -8.82
C ILE A 333 -4.11 -2.16 -8.74
N LYS A 334 -5.39 -2.23 -8.39
CA LYS A 334 -6.18 -3.44 -8.57
C LYS A 334 -6.55 -3.59 -10.04
N ASP A 335 -5.92 -4.55 -10.70
CA ASP A 335 -6.15 -4.86 -12.11
C ASP A 335 -6.21 -6.38 -12.27
N SER A 336 -7.42 -6.87 -12.52
CA SER A 336 -7.72 -8.29 -12.66
C SER A 336 -7.02 -8.99 -13.83
N ARG A 337 -6.41 -8.24 -14.74
CA ARG A 337 -5.60 -8.81 -15.83
C ARG A 337 -4.23 -9.30 -15.36
N ALA A 338 -3.75 -8.81 -14.22
CA ALA A 338 -2.56 -9.34 -13.56
C ALA A 338 -2.84 -10.79 -13.08
N PRO A 339 -2.20 -11.81 -13.69
CA PRO A 339 -2.44 -13.19 -13.30
C PRO A 339 -2.03 -13.45 -11.85
N ASP A 340 -2.81 -14.29 -11.18
CA ASP A 340 -2.68 -14.72 -9.77
C ASP A 340 -2.88 -13.61 -8.73
N THR A 341 -2.25 -12.46 -8.90
CA THR A 341 -2.19 -11.40 -7.89
C THR A 341 -3.36 -10.42 -7.98
N ALA A 342 -3.88 -10.18 -9.20
CA ALA A 342 -4.81 -9.09 -9.51
C ALA A 342 -4.31 -7.70 -9.09
N TRP A 343 -2.99 -7.52 -8.96
CA TRP A 343 -2.35 -6.27 -8.58
C TRP A 343 -1.19 -5.93 -9.50
N VAL A 344 -1.10 -4.64 -9.84
CA VAL A 344 0.03 -4.05 -10.55
C VAL A 344 0.70 -3.04 -9.64
N PHE A 345 1.99 -3.19 -9.42
CA PHE A 345 2.84 -2.26 -8.69
C PHE A 345 3.77 -1.57 -9.66
N GLY A 346 4.03 -0.29 -9.46
CA GLY A 346 5.07 0.40 -10.20
C GLY A 346 5.72 1.50 -9.40
N THR A 347 6.91 1.87 -9.85
CA THR A 347 7.76 2.84 -9.17
C THR A 347 8.31 3.82 -10.17
N PHE A 348 8.21 5.11 -9.84
CA PHE A 348 8.94 6.19 -10.47
C PHE A 348 10.04 6.67 -9.54
N VAL A 349 11.09 7.24 -10.11
CA VAL A 349 12.25 7.77 -9.37
C VAL A 349 12.63 9.15 -9.88
N ALA A 350 13.37 9.90 -9.07
CA ALA A 350 13.92 11.20 -9.41
C ALA A 350 14.78 11.15 -10.69
N ASP A 351 14.54 12.10 -11.59
CA ASP A 351 15.27 12.27 -12.84
C ASP A 351 15.49 13.77 -13.12
N GLY A 352 15.89 14.48 -12.06
CA GLY A 352 15.85 15.92 -12.01
C GLY A 352 16.84 16.63 -12.94
N GLN A 353 17.94 15.96 -13.30
CA GLN A 353 18.92 16.49 -14.25
C GLN A 353 18.48 16.33 -15.70
N ARG A 354 18.03 15.14 -16.13
CA ARG A 354 17.64 14.91 -17.53
C ARG A 354 16.32 15.60 -17.88
N LYS A 355 15.45 15.79 -16.88
CA LYS A 355 14.11 16.40 -17.04
C LYS A 355 14.03 17.84 -16.53
N ALA A 356 15.15 18.53 -16.39
CA ALA A 356 15.18 19.93 -15.95
C ALA A 356 14.31 20.88 -16.83
N ASP A 357 14.03 20.50 -18.07
CA ASP A 357 13.18 21.21 -19.03
C ASP A 357 11.67 21.04 -18.78
N LYS A 358 11.25 20.13 -17.88
CA LYS A 358 9.84 20.01 -17.50
C LYS A 358 9.43 21.21 -16.66
N ASP A 359 8.38 21.89 -17.09
CA ASP A 359 7.83 23.08 -16.43
C ASP A 359 7.38 22.77 -15.00
N ASN A 360 6.56 21.73 -14.83
CA ASN A 360 6.14 21.27 -13.51
C ASN A 360 7.20 20.31 -12.91
N PRO A 361 7.83 20.64 -11.77
CA PRO A 361 8.87 19.82 -11.15
C PRO A 361 8.43 18.40 -10.77
N TRP A 362 7.14 18.18 -10.49
CA TRP A 362 6.62 16.83 -10.21
C TRP A 362 6.71 15.87 -11.41
N ASN A 363 6.90 16.41 -12.62
CA ASN A 363 7.10 15.63 -13.84
C ASN A 363 8.58 15.30 -14.13
N ARG A 364 9.49 15.65 -13.22
CA ARG A 364 10.94 15.38 -13.33
C ARG A 364 11.30 13.99 -12.79
N ILE A 365 10.45 13.02 -13.08
CA ILE A 365 10.57 11.63 -12.66
C ILE A 365 10.62 10.72 -13.89
N SER A 366 11.17 9.53 -13.72
CA SER A 366 11.18 8.49 -14.76
C SER A 366 10.73 7.15 -14.17
N PRO A 367 10.01 6.31 -14.94
CA PRO A 367 9.60 5.01 -14.44
C PRO A 367 10.85 4.13 -14.23
N LEU A 368 10.90 3.46 -13.09
CA LEU A 368 11.91 2.47 -12.73
C LEU A 368 11.48 1.06 -13.17
N GLY A 369 10.19 0.77 -12.98
CA GLY A 369 9.57 -0.45 -13.49
C GLY A 369 8.12 -0.59 -13.10
N VAL A 370 7.49 -1.64 -13.63
CA VAL A 370 6.14 -2.10 -13.31
C VAL A 370 6.16 -3.62 -13.14
N MET A 371 5.46 -4.15 -12.14
CA MET A 371 5.38 -5.58 -11.85
C MET A 371 3.95 -6.00 -11.53
N TRP A 372 3.60 -7.23 -11.88
CA TRP A 372 2.32 -7.86 -11.55
C TRP A 372 2.47 -9.29 -11.02
N GLY A 373 3.72 -9.73 -10.84
CA GLY A 373 4.08 -10.93 -10.13
C GLY A 373 5.49 -10.85 -9.56
N ASN A 374 5.87 -11.86 -8.79
CA ASN A 374 7.14 -11.93 -8.08
C ASN A 374 8.23 -12.70 -8.83
N SER A 375 7.99 -13.17 -10.05
CA SER A 375 8.87 -14.13 -10.73
C SER A 375 9.26 -15.27 -9.79
N THR A 376 8.25 -16.01 -9.33
CA THR A 376 8.39 -17.03 -8.28
C THR A 376 9.46 -18.06 -8.65
N PRO A 377 10.50 -18.30 -7.83
CA PRO A 377 11.53 -19.29 -8.14
C PRO A 377 10.94 -20.71 -8.16
N PRO A 378 11.39 -21.59 -9.08
CA PRO A 378 11.03 -23.00 -9.06
C PRO A 378 11.44 -23.67 -7.74
N GLU A 379 10.74 -24.75 -7.37
CA GLU A 379 11.02 -25.49 -6.14
C GLU A 379 12.51 -25.88 -6.02
N GLY A 380 13.11 -25.54 -4.88
CA GLY A 380 14.52 -25.84 -4.58
C GLY A 380 15.53 -24.85 -5.18
N GLN A 381 15.07 -23.83 -5.91
CA GLN A 381 15.94 -22.75 -6.40
C GLN A 381 15.92 -21.52 -5.49
N LEU A 382 17.03 -20.77 -5.50
CA LEU A 382 17.13 -19.49 -4.79
C LEU A 382 16.52 -18.37 -5.64
N ALA A 383 15.83 -17.44 -4.99
CA ALA A 383 15.34 -16.24 -5.66
C ALA A 383 16.48 -15.34 -6.17
N SER A 384 17.64 -15.41 -5.53
CA SER A 384 18.84 -14.65 -5.90
C SER A 384 19.45 -15.08 -7.25
N GLY A 385 19.07 -16.24 -7.78
CA GLY A 385 19.52 -16.75 -9.08
C GLY A 385 18.40 -16.96 -10.09
N TYR A 386 17.16 -16.59 -9.78
CA TYR A 386 16.01 -16.80 -10.67
C TYR A 386 15.22 -15.50 -10.91
N PRO A 387 14.79 -15.19 -12.14
CA PRO A 387 15.16 -15.88 -13.37
C PRO A 387 16.63 -15.67 -13.73
N ASP A 388 17.15 -16.48 -14.66
CA ASP A 388 18.53 -16.35 -15.12
C ASP A 388 18.73 -15.04 -15.89
N ASP A 389 19.74 -14.24 -15.50
CA ASP A 389 20.15 -12.99 -16.18
C ASP A 389 18.96 -12.09 -16.60
N PRO A 390 18.16 -11.60 -15.63
CA PRO A 390 16.92 -10.89 -15.92
C PRO A 390 17.13 -9.60 -16.72
N ARG A 391 18.30 -8.99 -16.59
CA ARG A 391 18.65 -7.80 -17.39
C ARG A 391 18.72 -8.10 -18.88
N LYS A 392 19.16 -9.30 -19.25
CA LYS A 392 19.26 -9.73 -20.64
C LYS A 392 18.00 -10.45 -21.13
N ASN A 393 17.44 -11.31 -20.28
CA ASN A 393 16.36 -12.22 -20.67
C ASN A 393 14.97 -11.65 -20.36
N GLY A 394 14.90 -10.59 -19.55
CA GLY A 394 13.64 -10.02 -19.07
C GLY A 394 13.00 -10.84 -17.95
N PHE A 395 11.82 -10.39 -17.56
CA PHE A 395 10.92 -11.11 -16.66
C PHE A 395 9.60 -11.41 -17.38
N GLU A 396 8.88 -12.43 -16.91
CA GLU A 396 7.56 -12.77 -17.45
C GLU A 396 6.45 -11.88 -16.87
N ASP A 397 6.65 -11.39 -15.64
CA ASP A 397 5.62 -10.72 -14.84
C ASP A 397 6.04 -9.33 -14.33
N MET A 398 7.07 -8.75 -14.93
CA MET A 398 7.50 -7.36 -14.69
C MET A 398 8.34 -6.81 -15.83
N VAL A 399 8.46 -5.48 -15.87
CA VAL A 399 9.34 -4.72 -16.75
C VAL A 399 10.20 -3.80 -15.90
N ILE A 400 11.51 -3.85 -16.14
CA ILE A 400 12.49 -2.94 -15.55
C ILE A 400 13.00 -1.99 -16.64
N PHE A 401 12.93 -0.68 -16.37
CA PHE A 401 13.45 0.33 -17.28
C PHE A 401 14.95 0.57 -16.99
N TRP A 402 15.79 -0.26 -17.62
CA TRP A 402 17.24 -0.27 -17.37
C TRP A 402 17.94 1.06 -17.64
N ASP A 403 17.44 1.89 -18.56
CA ASP A 403 17.97 3.25 -18.77
C ASP A 403 17.82 4.13 -17.50
N THR A 404 16.70 4.02 -16.79
CA THR A 404 16.47 4.71 -15.52
C THR A 404 17.39 4.17 -14.42
N VAL A 405 17.56 2.85 -14.35
CA VAL A 405 18.48 2.19 -13.41
C VAL A 405 19.92 2.66 -13.63
N ASP A 406 20.36 2.64 -14.89
CA ASP A 406 21.72 3.06 -15.28
C ASP A 406 21.94 4.56 -15.04
N MET A 407 20.92 5.40 -15.25
CA MET A 407 20.98 6.82 -14.91
C MET A 407 21.23 7.03 -13.42
N LEU A 408 20.48 6.35 -12.55
CA LEU A 408 20.70 6.47 -11.10
C LEU A 408 22.11 5.99 -10.72
N ASN A 409 22.52 4.85 -11.27
CA ASN A 409 23.81 4.23 -10.95
C ASN A 409 25.02 4.94 -11.58
N ALA A 410 24.81 5.90 -12.49
CA ALA A 410 25.90 6.70 -13.06
C ALA A 410 26.72 7.44 -11.99
N ASP A 411 26.05 7.82 -10.88
CA ASP A 411 26.67 8.45 -9.72
C ASP A 411 26.97 7.48 -8.56
N GLY A 412 26.84 6.17 -8.80
CA GLY A 412 27.10 5.12 -7.82
C GLY A 412 28.55 5.07 -7.36
N GLY A 413 28.75 4.84 -6.06
CA GLY A 413 30.04 4.69 -5.41
C GLY A 413 30.64 3.28 -5.53
N PRO A 414 31.59 2.90 -4.67
CA PRO A 414 32.23 1.58 -4.75
C PRO A 414 31.33 0.40 -4.33
N ASN A 415 30.28 0.62 -3.51
CA ASN A 415 29.37 -0.44 -3.10
C ASN A 415 28.15 -0.49 -4.02
N GLN A 416 28.17 -1.40 -4.99
CA GLN A 416 27.11 -1.59 -5.99
C GLN A 416 25.74 -1.93 -5.39
N TYR A 417 25.69 -2.63 -4.25
CA TYR A 417 24.42 -3.00 -3.61
C TYR A 417 23.74 -1.82 -2.92
N ALA A 418 24.49 -0.75 -2.67
CA ALA A 418 23.99 0.50 -2.10
C ALA A 418 23.94 1.62 -3.15
N HIS A 419 24.05 1.31 -4.44
CA HIS A 419 23.84 2.32 -5.47
C HIS A 419 22.40 2.84 -5.44
N PRO A 420 22.16 4.10 -5.80
CA PRO A 420 20.83 4.69 -5.72
C PRO A 420 19.83 4.05 -6.69
N GLY A 421 20.28 3.38 -7.75
CA GLY A 421 19.43 2.59 -8.66
C GLY A 421 19.41 1.10 -8.32
N HIS A 422 19.68 0.73 -7.07
CA HIS A 422 19.51 -0.65 -6.63
C HIS A 422 18.04 -1.09 -6.83
N LEU A 423 17.89 -2.38 -7.12
CA LEU A 423 16.60 -3.05 -7.27
C LEU A 423 16.48 -4.11 -6.17
N GLY A 424 15.36 -4.83 -6.17
CA GLY A 424 15.12 -5.95 -5.31
C GLY A 424 15.97 -7.19 -5.59
N CYS A 425 15.62 -8.28 -4.92
CA CYS A 425 16.30 -9.57 -5.05
C CYS A 425 16.38 -10.01 -6.52
N ASN A 426 17.60 -10.27 -7.00
CA ASN A 426 17.88 -10.60 -8.41
C ASN A 426 17.25 -9.61 -9.38
N SER A 427 17.36 -8.31 -9.09
CA SER A 427 16.84 -7.21 -9.91
C SER A 427 15.31 -7.17 -10.08
N ARG A 428 14.55 -7.85 -9.23
CA ARG A 428 13.09 -7.66 -9.19
C ARG A 428 12.74 -6.22 -8.88
N LEU A 429 11.61 -5.75 -9.36
CA LEU A 429 11.20 -4.37 -9.11
C LEU A 429 11.10 -4.12 -7.60
N ASN A 430 11.88 -3.12 -7.19
CA ASN A 430 11.84 -2.48 -5.90
C ASN A 430 12.45 -1.08 -6.06
N GLY A 431 12.09 -0.13 -5.20
CA GLY A 431 12.58 1.22 -5.31
C GLY A 431 13.86 1.51 -4.51
N PRO A 432 14.55 2.63 -4.80
CA PRO A 432 15.70 3.10 -4.04
C PRO A 432 15.45 3.23 -2.52
N ALA A 433 14.21 3.50 -2.12
CA ALA A 433 13.78 3.64 -0.73
C ALA A 433 13.53 2.30 -0.01
N ASP A 434 13.51 1.21 -0.78
CA ASP A 434 13.06 -0.10 -0.34
C ASP A 434 14.24 -1.03 -0.02
N LYS A 435 13.91 -2.24 0.43
CA LYS A 435 14.91 -3.23 0.84
C LYS A 435 15.43 -3.96 -0.40
N ALA A 436 16.73 -3.87 -0.71
CA ALA A 436 17.34 -4.49 -1.89
C ALA A 436 17.16 -6.03 -2.00
N PHE A 437 16.57 -6.69 -0.99
CA PHE A 437 16.44 -8.16 -0.87
C PHE A 437 15.00 -8.64 -0.96
N SER A 438 14.08 -7.76 -1.33
CA SER A 438 12.66 -8.06 -1.55
C SER A 438 12.23 -7.70 -2.96
N SER A 439 10.93 -7.69 -3.22
CA SER A 439 10.28 -6.97 -4.31
C SER A 439 9.12 -6.19 -3.71
N CYS A 440 8.52 -5.25 -4.46
CA CYS A 440 7.34 -4.54 -3.97
C CYS A 440 6.23 -5.53 -3.55
N MET A 441 5.97 -6.55 -4.38
CA MET A 441 4.91 -7.53 -4.11
C MET A 441 5.26 -8.54 -3.01
N SER A 442 6.51 -8.98 -2.85
CA SER A 442 6.88 -9.87 -1.72
C SER A 442 6.78 -9.15 -0.38
N CYS A 443 7.09 -7.85 -0.34
CA CYS A 443 6.87 -7.02 0.83
C CYS A 443 5.37 -6.83 1.12
N HIS A 444 4.57 -6.52 0.11
CA HIS A 444 3.18 -6.12 0.31
C HIS A 444 2.19 -7.29 0.47
N GLY A 445 2.47 -8.46 -0.10
CA GLY A 445 1.62 -9.64 -0.02
C GLY A 445 1.43 -10.19 1.40
N THR A 446 2.21 -9.72 2.38
CA THR A 446 2.08 -10.11 3.79
C THR A 446 1.01 -9.33 4.56
N ALA A 447 0.31 -8.38 3.92
CA ALA A 447 -0.67 -7.52 4.57
C ALA A 447 -1.79 -8.34 5.24
N SER A 448 -1.96 -8.15 6.54
CA SER A 448 -2.98 -8.87 7.32
C SER A 448 -3.50 -8.07 8.50
N VAL A 449 -4.69 -8.44 8.98
CA VAL A 449 -5.28 -7.93 10.22
C VAL A 449 -4.49 -8.46 11.42
N ALA A 450 -4.16 -7.57 12.35
CA ALA A 450 -3.48 -7.96 13.57
C ALA A 450 -4.36 -8.83 14.48
N ASP A 451 -3.80 -9.94 14.98
CA ASP A 451 -4.43 -10.86 15.93
C ASP A 451 -4.63 -10.20 17.31
N GLU A 452 -5.31 -10.84 18.25
CA GLU A 452 -5.61 -10.29 19.59
C GLU A 452 -4.36 -9.84 20.37
N ASN A 453 -3.21 -10.45 20.07
CA ASN A 453 -1.91 -10.15 20.66
C ASN A 453 -1.12 -9.08 19.86
N ILE A 454 -1.76 -8.46 18.87
CA ILE A 454 -1.20 -7.44 17.98
C ILE A 454 -0.05 -8.01 17.12
N ASN A 455 -0.07 -9.31 16.86
CA ASN A 455 0.82 -9.94 15.89
C ASN A 455 0.21 -9.80 14.50
N VAL A 456 1.07 -9.77 13.50
CA VAL A 456 0.77 -9.90 12.07
C VAL A 456 1.76 -10.91 11.48
N PRO A 457 1.51 -11.52 10.31
CA PRO A 457 2.58 -12.16 9.56
C PRO A 457 3.73 -11.16 9.39
N PRO A 458 4.97 -11.63 9.18
CA PRO A 458 6.17 -10.82 9.24
C PRO A 458 6.10 -9.51 8.44
N ILE A 459 5.54 -8.51 9.10
CA ILE A 459 5.57 -7.09 8.79
C ILE A 459 6.43 -6.42 9.86
N ALA A 460 6.57 -7.01 11.05
CA ALA A 460 7.28 -6.36 12.14
C ALA A 460 8.78 -6.18 11.85
N ALA A 461 9.53 -7.19 11.36
CA ALA A 461 10.97 -7.08 10.99
C ALA A 461 11.26 -7.58 9.55
N GLN A 462 10.18 -7.77 8.80
CA GLN A 462 9.93 -8.67 7.66
C GLN A 462 10.46 -10.11 7.73
N PHE A 463 11.61 -10.44 8.33
CA PHE A 463 11.97 -11.84 8.69
C PHE A 463 12.93 -11.93 9.89
N GLY A 464 13.06 -10.89 10.72
CA GLY A 464 13.94 -10.91 11.89
C GLY A 464 13.81 -12.20 12.73
N GLY A 465 14.89 -12.97 12.81
CA GLY A 465 14.94 -14.26 13.51
C GLY A 465 14.47 -15.49 12.70
N LEU A 466 14.08 -15.33 11.43
CA LEU A 466 13.75 -16.39 10.48
C LEU A 466 14.95 -16.70 9.55
N THR A 467 14.79 -17.68 8.65
CA THR A 467 15.79 -17.95 7.62
C THR A 467 15.90 -16.75 6.69
N SER A 468 17.12 -16.31 6.36
CA SER A 468 17.36 -15.19 5.44
C SER A 468 16.78 -15.47 4.05
N GLU A 469 15.95 -14.58 3.56
CA GLU A 469 15.51 -14.53 2.17
C GLU A 469 16.61 -14.03 1.23
N CYS A 470 16.52 -14.38 -0.05
CA CYS A 470 17.44 -13.93 -1.10
C CYS A 470 18.92 -14.18 -0.76
N ALA A 471 19.23 -15.31 -0.12
CA ALA A 471 20.60 -15.60 0.30
C ALA A 471 21.55 -15.75 -0.90
N LEU A 472 22.78 -15.28 -0.72
CA LEU A 472 23.88 -15.32 -1.69
C LEU A 472 25.06 -16.09 -1.12
N GLN A 473 26.01 -16.45 -1.99
CA GLN A 473 27.33 -16.95 -1.57
C GLN A 473 28.40 -15.92 -1.92
N ASP A 474 29.28 -15.62 -0.96
CA ASP A 474 30.48 -14.80 -1.21
C ASP A 474 31.56 -15.60 -1.97
N ASP A 475 32.68 -14.93 -2.30
CA ASP A 475 33.82 -15.55 -3.01
C ASP A 475 34.44 -16.74 -2.27
N ASP A 476 34.28 -16.79 -0.94
CA ASP A 476 34.76 -17.86 -0.07
C ASP A 476 33.73 -19.00 0.11
N GLY A 477 32.54 -18.86 -0.49
CA GLY A 477 31.43 -19.80 -0.42
C GLY A 477 30.61 -19.71 0.86
N ASN A 478 30.79 -18.67 1.68
CA ASN A 478 29.96 -18.43 2.85
C ASN A 478 28.60 -17.89 2.42
N TRP A 479 27.55 -18.32 3.12
CA TRP A 479 26.22 -17.75 2.94
C TRP A 479 26.16 -16.37 3.57
N ILE A 480 25.86 -15.40 2.73
CA ILE A 480 25.60 -14.02 3.11
C ILE A 480 24.16 -13.67 2.75
N ASP A 481 23.54 -12.79 3.52
CA ASP A 481 22.38 -12.09 3.02
C ASP A 481 22.86 -11.07 1.98
N ALA A 482 21.93 -10.49 1.24
CA ALA A 482 22.32 -9.61 0.16
C ALA A 482 22.84 -8.22 0.65
N SER A 483 22.87 -7.95 1.97
CA SER A 483 23.61 -6.82 2.55
C SER A 483 25.10 -7.11 2.72
N GLY A 484 25.51 -8.37 2.50
CA GLY A 484 26.86 -8.86 2.77
C GLY A 484 27.07 -9.32 4.21
N ALA A 485 26.04 -9.27 5.07
CA ALA A 485 26.10 -9.84 6.40
C ALA A 485 25.91 -11.36 6.34
N GLN A 486 26.26 -12.07 7.41
CA GLN A 486 26.11 -13.52 7.44
C GLN A 486 24.62 -13.92 7.36
N ALA A 487 24.26 -14.75 6.37
CA ALA A 487 22.92 -15.30 6.30
C ALA A 487 22.72 -16.40 7.35
N HIS A 488 21.49 -16.54 7.82
CA HIS A 488 21.13 -17.47 8.87
C HIS A 488 20.00 -18.38 8.42
N GLN A 489 20.07 -19.67 8.80
CA GLN A 489 18.96 -20.62 8.67
C GLN A 489 18.35 -20.87 10.04
N ARG A 490 17.03 -20.76 10.11
CA ARG A 490 16.29 -21.08 11.32
C ARG A 490 16.08 -22.59 11.44
N LYS A 491 16.17 -23.08 12.68
CA LYS A 491 15.68 -24.41 13.05
C LYS A 491 14.33 -24.31 13.73
N VAL A 492 13.37 -25.12 13.27
CA VAL A 492 12.08 -25.32 13.93
C VAL A 492 12.04 -26.79 14.36
N SER A 493 12.13 -27.01 15.67
CA SER A 493 12.39 -28.35 16.24
C SER A 493 13.69 -28.94 15.64
N ASP A 494 13.63 -30.15 15.07
CA ASP A 494 14.79 -30.83 14.46
C ASP A 494 14.98 -30.49 12.97
N VAL A 495 14.15 -29.61 12.41
CA VAL A 495 14.13 -29.32 10.97
C VAL A 495 14.78 -27.96 10.71
N THR A 496 15.73 -27.93 9.76
CA THR A 496 16.36 -26.68 9.32
C THR A 496 15.61 -26.17 8.10
N ILE A 497 15.15 -24.92 8.16
CA ILE A 497 14.49 -24.26 7.04
C ILE A 497 15.57 -23.70 6.11
N THR A 498 15.60 -24.20 4.88
CA THR A 498 16.60 -23.84 3.88
C THR A 498 16.30 -22.50 3.20
N TYR A 499 17.30 -21.90 2.56
CA TYR A 499 17.12 -20.65 1.81
C TYR A 499 16.11 -20.78 0.65
N PRO A 500 16.15 -21.85 -0.18
CA PRO A 500 15.12 -22.03 -1.21
C PRO A 500 13.70 -22.19 -0.65
N GLN A 501 13.55 -22.79 0.55
CA GLN A 501 12.23 -22.94 1.17
C GLN A 501 11.65 -21.60 1.66
N ILE A 502 12.48 -20.68 2.17
CA ILE A 502 11.99 -19.34 2.51
C ILE A 502 11.71 -18.52 1.24
N ASP A 503 12.57 -18.61 0.23
CA ASP A 503 12.40 -17.90 -1.03
C ASP A 503 11.12 -18.31 -1.77
N ALA A 504 10.78 -19.61 -1.74
CA ALA A 504 9.58 -20.17 -2.36
C ALA A 504 8.26 -19.66 -1.76
N ILE A 505 8.27 -19.14 -0.53
CA ILE A 505 7.08 -18.51 0.06
C ILE A 505 7.15 -16.99 -0.03
N TYR A 506 8.33 -16.40 0.13
CA TYR A 506 8.46 -14.95 0.18
C TYR A 506 8.26 -14.33 -1.20
N PHE A 507 8.83 -14.97 -2.23
CA PHE A 507 8.67 -14.55 -3.62
C PHE A 507 7.54 -15.30 -4.33
N ALA A 508 6.61 -15.92 -3.60
CA ALA A 508 5.39 -16.46 -4.21
C ALA A 508 4.43 -15.32 -4.58
N ASN A 509 3.68 -15.49 -5.66
CA ASN A 509 2.49 -14.67 -5.91
C ASN A 509 1.45 -14.96 -4.82
N THR A 510 1.10 -13.95 -4.03
CA THR A 510 0.01 -14.05 -3.06
C THR A 510 -1.27 -13.63 -3.77
N PRO A 511 -2.29 -14.51 -3.87
CA PRO A 511 -3.50 -14.11 -4.56
C PRO A 511 -4.24 -12.99 -3.84
N ALA A 512 -4.95 -12.18 -4.61
CA ALA A 512 -5.85 -11.17 -4.09
C ALA A 512 -6.80 -11.75 -3.03
N ALA A 513 -6.92 -11.05 -1.89
CA ALA A 513 -7.76 -11.46 -0.77
C ALA A 513 -7.50 -12.90 -0.27
N GLU A 514 -6.28 -13.41 -0.41
CA GLU A 514 -5.83 -14.65 0.22
C GLU A 514 -4.74 -14.35 1.26
N PRO A 515 -4.65 -15.14 2.34
CA PRO A 515 -3.63 -14.93 3.36
C PRO A 515 -2.25 -15.34 2.84
N PHE A 516 -1.23 -14.60 3.23
CA PHE A 516 0.15 -14.96 2.97
C PHE A 516 0.47 -16.37 3.50
N ASN A 517 1.11 -17.19 2.66
CA ASN A 517 1.49 -18.53 3.06
C ASN A 517 2.69 -18.49 4.03
N THR A 518 2.45 -18.83 5.30
CA THR A 518 3.50 -18.89 6.33
C THR A 518 4.05 -20.30 6.54
N THR A 519 3.74 -21.24 5.65
CA THR A 519 4.04 -22.67 5.83
C THR A 519 4.95 -23.18 4.74
N VAL A 520 6.06 -23.81 5.15
CA VAL A 520 6.98 -24.52 4.26
C VAL A 520 6.72 -26.02 4.30
N GLN A 521 6.81 -26.67 3.14
CA GLN A 521 6.74 -28.13 3.06
C GLN A 521 8.12 -28.73 3.29
N THR A 522 8.18 -29.77 4.14
CA THR A 522 9.40 -30.49 4.49
C THR A 522 9.14 -31.99 4.45
N ASP A 523 10.19 -32.81 4.41
CA ASP A 523 10.10 -34.27 4.46
C ASP A 523 9.36 -34.78 5.73
N SER A 524 9.40 -34.00 6.80
CA SER A 524 8.72 -34.28 8.08
C SER A 524 7.29 -33.74 8.17
N GLY A 525 6.78 -33.12 7.09
CA GLY A 525 5.47 -32.47 7.04
C GLY A 525 5.54 -30.95 6.95
N SER A 526 4.38 -30.32 7.00
CA SER A 526 4.24 -28.86 6.90
C SER A 526 4.69 -28.17 8.20
N ILE A 527 5.53 -27.13 8.07
CA ILE A 527 6.03 -26.34 9.20
C ILE A 527 5.58 -24.89 9.05
N ASN A 528 4.85 -24.38 10.06
CA ASN A 528 4.56 -22.97 10.15
C ASN A 528 5.82 -22.22 10.62
N LEU A 529 6.23 -21.23 9.83
CA LEU A 529 7.38 -20.39 10.12
C LEU A 529 7.11 -19.34 11.19
N LEU A 530 5.88 -19.10 11.61
CA LEU A 530 5.58 -18.18 12.69
C LEU A 530 5.47 -18.92 14.01
N PRO A 531 5.74 -18.25 15.16
CA PRO A 531 5.67 -18.88 16.48
C PRO A 531 4.26 -19.32 16.93
N GLY A 532 3.30 -19.40 16.02
CA GLY A 532 1.92 -19.84 16.27
C GLY A 532 1.02 -19.59 15.05
N GLN A 533 -0.23 -20.02 15.17
CA GLN A 533 -1.32 -19.53 14.32
C GLN A 533 -1.81 -18.18 14.85
N PRO A 534 -2.45 -17.35 14.01
CA PRO A 534 -3.06 -16.13 14.51
C PRO A 534 -4.13 -16.45 15.55
N ASP A 535 -4.15 -15.67 16.63
CA ASP A 535 -5.17 -15.78 17.67
C ASP A 535 -6.19 -14.65 17.52
N TYR A 536 -7.38 -14.98 17.01
CA TYR A 536 -8.50 -14.03 16.93
C TYR A 536 -9.57 -14.30 18.00
N GLY A 537 -9.25 -15.10 19.03
CA GLY A 537 -10.20 -15.55 20.06
C GLY A 537 -11.18 -16.64 19.60
N ASP A 538 -11.23 -16.98 18.31
CA ASP A 538 -11.88 -18.18 17.79
C ASP A 538 -10.85 -19.32 17.66
N ASN A 539 -11.08 -20.40 18.42
CA ASN A 539 -10.20 -21.56 18.48
C ASN A 539 -10.08 -22.36 17.16
N ASN A 540 -10.84 -22.03 16.11
CA ASN A 540 -10.85 -22.80 14.87
C ASN A 540 -10.06 -22.17 13.70
N ARG A 541 -9.67 -20.90 13.76
CA ARG A 541 -8.96 -20.25 12.64
C ARG A 541 -7.47 -20.56 12.68
N SER A 542 -6.92 -20.97 11.54
CA SER A 542 -5.52 -21.35 11.37
C SER A 542 -4.81 -20.57 10.26
N SER A 543 -5.39 -19.46 9.82
CA SER A 543 -4.84 -18.59 8.79
C SER A 543 -5.08 -17.13 9.13
N TRP A 544 -4.19 -16.27 8.67
CA TRP A 544 -4.33 -14.83 8.85
C TRP A 544 -5.52 -14.29 8.06
N ILE A 545 -5.99 -13.10 8.42
CA ILE A 545 -7.00 -12.39 7.66
C ILE A 545 -6.28 -11.42 6.74
N SER A 546 -6.33 -11.68 5.43
CA SER A 546 -5.66 -10.86 4.43
C SER A 546 -6.22 -9.44 4.39
N LEU A 547 -5.34 -8.46 4.24
CA LEU A 547 -5.69 -7.09 3.89
C LEU A 547 -5.32 -6.79 2.42
N ASP A 548 -5.40 -7.82 1.60
CA ASP A 548 -4.96 -7.82 0.21
C ASP A 548 -3.46 -7.50 0.15
N TYR A 549 -3.08 -6.37 -0.45
CA TYR A 549 -1.70 -5.87 -0.51
C TYR A 549 -1.48 -4.58 0.31
N SER A 550 -2.44 -4.20 1.16
CA SER A 550 -2.41 -2.92 1.89
C SER A 550 -1.66 -3.01 3.23
N LEU A 551 -0.32 -2.93 3.17
CA LEU A 551 0.52 -2.81 4.38
C LEU A 551 0.14 -1.60 5.23
N GLN A 552 -0.25 -0.50 4.60
CA GLN A 552 -0.68 0.70 5.30
C GLN A 552 -1.91 0.42 6.19
N ALA A 553 -2.83 -0.45 5.75
CA ALA A 553 -3.98 -0.87 6.56
C ALA A 553 -3.57 -1.77 7.72
N SER A 554 -2.63 -2.70 7.51
CA SER A 554 -2.04 -3.47 8.61
C SER A 554 -1.42 -2.56 9.67
N ILE A 555 -0.58 -1.60 9.27
CA ILE A 555 0.09 -0.65 10.18
C ILE A 555 -0.94 0.19 10.93
N SER A 556 -1.95 0.71 10.23
CA SER A 556 -3.03 1.52 10.80
C SER A 556 -3.82 0.76 11.88
N ILE A 557 -4.20 -0.50 11.61
CA ILE A 557 -4.89 -1.35 12.57
C ILE A 557 -4.00 -1.69 13.77
N VAL A 558 -2.72 -2.02 13.53
CA VAL A 558 -1.75 -2.29 14.61
C VAL A 558 -1.64 -1.09 15.55
N GLN A 559 -1.42 0.11 15.00
CA GLN A 559 -1.31 1.34 15.78
C GLN A 559 -2.59 1.65 16.56
N TRP A 560 -3.77 1.43 15.96
CA TRP A 560 -5.04 1.58 16.67
C TRP A 560 -5.20 0.59 17.83
N LYS A 561 -4.85 -0.70 17.64
CA LYS A 561 -4.92 -1.70 18.72
C LYS A 561 -3.94 -1.39 19.84
N GLN A 562 -2.73 -0.92 19.53
CA GLN A 562 -1.77 -0.46 20.52
C GLN A 562 -2.34 0.70 21.34
N TRP A 563 -2.99 1.65 20.67
CA TRP A 563 -3.68 2.73 21.37
C TRP A 563 -4.80 2.22 22.28
N GLN A 564 -5.65 1.29 21.83
CA GLN A 564 -6.69 0.69 22.69
C GLN A 564 -6.08 0.01 23.92
N GLN A 565 -5.00 -0.77 23.73
CA GLN A 565 -4.28 -1.43 24.82
C GLN A 565 -3.73 -0.41 25.84
N HIS A 566 -3.10 0.66 25.36
CA HIS A 566 -2.53 1.71 26.23
C HIS A 566 -3.60 2.56 26.92
N LYS A 567 -4.83 2.65 26.38
CA LYS A 567 -5.95 3.32 27.05
C LYS A 567 -6.42 2.56 28.29
N GLU A 568 -6.40 1.24 28.25
CA GLU A 568 -6.79 0.37 29.37
C GLU A 568 -5.67 0.27 30.42
N ASP A 569 -4.41 0.21 29.98
CA ASP A 569 -3.23 0.24 30.84
C ASP A 569 -2.31 1.43 30.46
N PRO A 570 -2.56 2.64 31.04
CA PRO A 570 -1.79 3.85 30.74
C PRO A 570 -0.38 3.82 31.33
N GLN A 571 -0.06 2.79 32.12
CA GLN A 571 1.30 2.41 32.44
C GLN A 571 1.67 1.22 31.56
N PRO A 572 1.83 1.36 30.23
CA PRO A 572 2.45 0.28 29.53
C PRO A 572 3.87 0.22 30.09
N ALA A 573 4.12 -0.76 30.98
CA ALA A 573 5.41 -1.44 31.09
C ALA A 573 5.97 -1.49 29.68
N ARG A 574 7.27 -1.32 29.47
CA ARG A 574 7.95 -1.49 28.17
C ARG A 574 7.32 -2.59 27.28
N LEU A 575 6.19 -2.31 26.65
CA LEU A 575 5.24 -3.25 26.09
C LEU A 575 5.30 -3.03 24.60
N ASN A 576 4.96 -4.07 23.86
CA ASN A 576 5.44 -4.32 22.51
C ASN A 576 4.95 -3.24 21.54
N ILE A 577 5.76 -2.19 21.35
CA ILE A 577 5.47 -1.22 20.30
C ILE A 577 5.96 -1.83 18.98
N HIS A 578 7.20 -2.31 18.87
CA HIS A 578 7.61 -3.17 17.77
C HIS A 578 8.78 -4.05 18.23
N HIS A 579 8.68 -5.38 18.12
CA HIS A 579 9.78 -6.33 18.44
C HIS A 579 10.94 -6.28 17.44
N ALA A 580 10.86 -5.39 16.46
CA ALA A 580 11.78 -5.38 15.37
C ALA A 580 12.81 -4.28 15.54
N GLU A 581 14.07 -4.68 15.74
CA GLU A 581 15.14 -3.89 15.15
C GLU A 581 14.88 -3.92 13.64
N PRO A 582 14.63 -2.76 12.99
CA PRO A 582 14.56 -2.74 11.55
C PRO A 582 15.90 -3.27 11.02
N PRO A 583 15.91 -4.25 10.11
CA PRO A 583 17.17 -4.65 9.47
C PRO A 583 17.80 -3.39 8.86
N ARG A 584 19.13 -3.30 8.90
CA ARG A 584 19.83 -2.31 8.06
C ARG A 584 19.42 -2.60 6.62
N ARG A 585 18.80 -1.62 5.97
CA ARG A 585 18.42 -1.69 4.56
C ARG A 585 19.62 -1.33 3.71
#